data_AF-A0A0L0M9N9-F1
#
_entry.id   AF-A0A0L0M9N9-F1
#
_cell.length_a   1.000
_cell.length_b   1.000
_cell.length_c   1.000
_cell.angle_alpha   90.00
_cell.angle_beta   90.00
_cell.angle_gamma   90.00
#
_symmetry.space_group_name_H-M   'P 1'
#
loop_
_entity.id
_entity.type
_entity.pdbx_description
1 polymer ?
#
loop_
_entity_poly.entity_id
_entity_poly.type
_entity_poly.pdbx_seq_one_letter_code
_entity_poly.pdbx_strand_id
1 'polypeptide(L)'
;MRTKLTVIGAVIMLAACGGGGGDNGNSSTTPSATAAGQYTGTVNNRQAVVTVLDNGRFYTQYSVAGSSTSLGGVVAGTVSSNGGTIQSGSGFDYNLEGAGVQSVSISGTYAAKQSLNATVGYSNG
;
A
#
# COMPACT_ATOMS: atom_id res chain seq x y z
N MET A 1 41.21 9.90 -26.26
CA MET A 1 41.05 11.25 -25.69
C MET A 1 40.11 11.16 -24.50
N ARG A 2 40.55 11.63 -23.33
CA ARG A 2 39.87 11.45 -22.03
C ARG A 2 39.22 12.76 -21.63
N THR A 3 37.89 12.82 -21.52
CA THR A 3 37.21 14.01 -21.02
C THR A 3 36.78 13.76 -19.58
N LYS A 4 37.45 14.45 -18.65
CA LYS A 4 37.09 14.52 -17.23
C LYS A 4 36.02 15.61 -17.10
N LEU A 5 34.91 15.33 -16.43
CA LEU A 5 34.02 16.36 -15.90
C LEU A 5 33.95 16.20 -14.39
N THR A 6 34.60 17.13 -13.69
CA THR A 6 34.56 17.30 -12.24
C THR A 6 33.37 18.20 -11.92
N VAL A 7 32.40 17.71 -11.14
CA VAL A 7 31.36 18.55 -10.55
C VAL A 7 31.69 18.73 -9.06
N ILE A 8 31.95 19.99 -8.71
CA ILE A 8 32.18 20.50 -7.36
C ILE A 8 30.81 20.74 -6.71
N GLY A 9 30.69 20.38 -5.43
CA GLY A 9 29.41 20.22 -4.73
C GLY A 9 28.82 21.43 -4.04
N ALA A 10 27.81 21.17 -3.21
CA ALA A 10 27.40 21.98 -2.08
C ALA A 10 26.64 21.08 -1.09
N VAL A 11 27.19 20.90 0.12
CA VAL A 11 26.55 20.23 1.26
C VAL A 11 25.61 21.25 1.90
N ILE A 12 24.30 20.99 1.88
CA ILE A 12 23.33 21.77 2.65
C ILE A 12 23.12 21.06 3.99
N MET A 13 23.77 21.58 5.03
CA MET A 13 23.49 21.25 6.42
C MET A 13 22.13 21.87 6.79
N LEU A 14 21.08 21.06 6.91
CA LEU A 14 19.85 21.49 7.60
C LEU A 14 20.07 21.35 9.10
N ALA A 15 20.60 22.42 9.72
CA ALA A 15 20.46 22.63 11.15
C ALA A 15 19.01 23.05 11.43
N ALA A 16 18.15 22.09 11.76
CA ALA A 16 16.84 22.36 12.34
C ALA A 16 16.93 22.17 13.86
N CYS A 17 17.46 23.17 14.55
CA CYS A 17 17.28 23.36 15.98
C CYS A 17 16.01 24.20 16.18
N GLY A 18 14.90 23.53 16.50
CA GLY A 18 13.74 24.15 17.16
C GLY A 18 13.41 23.21 18.32
N GLY A 19 13.48 23.61 19.58
CA GLY A 19 12.88 24.82 20.15
C GLY A 19 11.86 24.29 21.16
N GLY A 20 12.23 24.30 22.44
CA GLY A 20 11.42 23.76 23.53
C GLY A 20 10.20 24.61 23.86
N GLY A 21 9.22 24.00 24.51
CA GLY A 21 8.04 24.67 25.07
C GLY A 21 7.13 23.64 25.73
N GLY A 22 6.93 23.80 27.03
CA GLY A 22 6.26 22.86 27.91
C GLY A 22 4.75 22.71 27.72
N ASP A 23 4.25 21.79 28.53
CA ASP A 23 2.93 21.17 28.56
C ASP A 23 1.75 22.13 28.34
N ASN A 24 0.82 21.73 27.46
CA ASN A 24 -0.61 21.96 27.58
C ASN A 24 -1.33 20.98 26.64
N GLY A 25 -2.21 20.15 27.22
CA GLY A 25 -2.87 19.02 26.58
C GLY A 25 -3.70 19.37 25.34
N ASN A 26 -3.02 19.47 24.20
CA ASN A 26 -3.63 19.41 22.89
C ASN A 26 -2.95 18.26 22.15
N SER A 27 -3.52 17.05 22.30
CA SER A 27 -3.15 15.90 21.47
C SER A 27 -3.21 16.34 20.01
N SER A 28 -2.05 16.67 19.45
CA SER A 28 -1.89 16.85 18.02
C SER A 28 -2.29 15.53 17.40
N THR A 29 -3.52 15.47 16.89
CA THR A 29 -4.02 14.35 16.10
C THR A 29 -3.30 14.40 14.76
N THR A 30 -2.00 14.11 14.76
CA THR A 30 -1.33 13.63 13.55
C THR A 30 -2.23 12.52 13.04
N PRO A 31 -2.85 12.65 11.85
CA PRO A 31 -3.73 11.62 11.36
C PRO A 31 -2.97 10.30 11.42
N SER A 32 -3.53 9.30 12.12
CA SER A 32 -2.93 7.96 12.12
C SER A 32 -2.79 7.58 10.65
N ALA A 33 -1.54 7.37 10.21
CA ALA A 33 -1.27 7.11 8.81
C ALA A 33 -2.11 5.89 8.40
N THR A 34 -3.04 6.09 7.48
CA THR A 34 -3.89 5.00 6.97
C THR A 34 -3.07 4.17 6.00
N ALA A 35 -3.62 3.03 5.55
CA ALA A 35 -3.00 2.23 4.51
C ALA A 35 -2.98 2.91 3.12
N ALA A 36 -3.46 4.16 3.01
CA ALA A 36 -3.57 4.87 1.74
C ALA A 36 -2.24 4.96 0.98
N GLY A 37 -2.33 4.75 -0.34
CA GLY A 37 -1.17 4.69 -1.22
C GLY A 37 -1.40 3.79 -2.42
N GLN A 38 -0.44 3.81 -3.33
CA GLN A 38 -0.35 2.86 -4.44
C GLN A 38 0.82 1.91 -4.17
N TYR A 39 0.56 0.62 -4.36
CA TYR A 39 1.51 -0.46 -4.13
C TYR A 39 1.55 -1.36 -5.35
N THR A 40 2.73 -1.86 -5.67
CA THR A 40 2.94 -2.83 -6.75
C THR A 40 3.74 -3.99 -6.19
N GLY A 41 3.35 -5.21 -6.52
CA GLY A 41 4.05 -6.39 -6.03
C GLY A 41 3.58 -7.67 -6.70
N THR A 42 4.07 -8.79 -6.20
CA THR A 42 3.70 -10.12 -6.70
C THR A 42 3.04 -10.92 -5.59
N VAL A 43 1.92 -11.57 -5.89
CA VAL A 43 1.18 -12.45 -4.98
C VAL A 43 0.92 -13.76 -5.72
N ASN A 44 1.37 -14.90 -5.19
CA ASN A 44 1.15 -16.22 -5.80
C ASN A 44 1.47 -16.28 -7.31
N ASN A 45 2.64 -15.76 -7.70
CA ASN A 45 3.08 -15.69 -9.09
C ASN A 45 2.20 -14.82 -10.03
N ARG A 46 1.41 -13.90 -9.46
CA ARG A 46 0.61 -12.90 -10.16
C ARG A 46 1.14 -11.51 -9.83
N GLN A 47 1.28 -10.66 -10.83
CA GLN A 47 1.56 -9.25 -10.60
C GLN A 47 0.29 -8.55 -10.12
N ALA A 48 0.43 -7.67 -9.13
CA ALA A 48 -0.68 -6.94 -8.55
C ALA A 48 -0.34 -5.45 -8.41
N VAL A 49 -1.32 -4.61 -8.74
CA VAL A 49 -1.30 -3.17 -8.48
C VAL A 49 -2.47 -2.86 -7.55
N VAL A 50 -2.16 -2.37 -6.36
CA VAL A 50 -3.12 -2.05 -5.30
C VAL A 50 -3.16 -0.54 -5.12
N THR A 51 -4.35 0.04 -5.11
CA THR A 51 -4.58 1.44 -4.73
C THR A 51 -5.51 1.45 -3.52
N VAL A 52 -5.05 2.03 -2.42
CA VAL A 52 -5.83 2.26 -1.20
C VAL A 52 -6.09 3.76 -1.07
N LEU A 53 -7.35 4.14 -0.92
CA LEU A 53 -7.78 5.52 -0.72
C LEU A 53 -7.76 5.88 0.77
N ASP A 54 -7.74 7.17 1.10
CA ASP A 54 -7.71 7.66 2.48
C ASP A 54 -8.91 7.20 3.33
N ASN A 55 -10.04 6.90 2.69
CA ASN A 55 -11.24 6.37 3.35
C ASN A 55 -11.25 4.83 3.49
N GLY A 56 -10.13 4.15 3.20
CA GLY A 56 -10.00 2.71 3.33
C GLY A 56 -10.59 1.90 2.17
N ARG A 57 -11.19 2.53 1.16
CA ARG A 57 -11.58 1.81 -0.08
C ARG A 57 -10.31 1.40 -0.82
N PHE A 58 -10.28 0.18 -1.34
CA PHE A 58 -9.16 -0.30 -2.14
C PHE A 58 -9.61 -0.92 -3.45
N TYR A 59 -8.68 -0.90 -4.41
CA TYR A 59 -8.80 -1.53 -5.71
C TYR A 59 -7.49 -2.22 -6.03
N THR A 60 -7.57 -3.49 -6.38
CA THR A 60 -6.45 -4.30 -6.83
C THR A 60 -6.73 -4.79 -8.23
N GLN A 61 -5.79 -4.61 -9.14
CA GLN A 61 -5.74 -5.35 -10.39
C GLN A 61 -4.67 -6.41 -10.27
N TYR A 62 -4.96 -7.64 -10.68
CA TYR A 62 -3.96 -8.71 -10.71
C TYR A 62 -3.92 -9.41 -12.06
N SER A 63 -2.74 -9.91 -12.39
CA SER A 63 -2.51 -10.62 -13.63
C SER A 63 -2.85 -12.11 -13.52
N VAL A 64 -3.01 -12.78 -14.66
CA VAL A 64 -3.03 -14.25 -14.74
C VAL A 64 -1.71 -14.79 -14.18
N ALA A 65 -1.75 -15.94 -13.51
CA ALA A 65 -0.54 -16.54 -12.93
C ALA A 65 0.51 -16.81 -14.02
N GLY A 66 1.75 -16.33 -13.82
CA GLY A 66 2.85 -16.50 -14.78
C GLY A 66 2.81 -15.57 -16.01
N SER A 67 1.80 -14.72 -16.15
CA SER A 67 1.75 -13.66 -17.18
C SER A 67 1.69 -12.29 -16.51
N SER A 68 2.54 -11.35 -16.90
CA SER A 68 2.53 -9.98 -16.36
C SER A 68 1.62 -9.02 -17.12
N THR A 69 1.10 -9.41 -18.28
CA THR A 69 0.36 -8.53 -19.20
C THR A 69 -1.11 -8.93 -19.36
N SER A 70 -1.47 -10.17 -19.03
CA SER A 70 -2.84 -10.66 -19.09
C SER A 70 -3.55 -10.37 -17.77
N LEU A 71 -4.67 -9.65 -17.82
CA LEU A 71 -5.49 -9.36 -16.64
C LEU A 71 -6.19 -10.64 -16.15
N GLY A 72 -5.94 -11.03 -14.90
CA GLY A 72 -6.56 -12.21 -14.26
C GLY A 72 -7.80 -11.85 -13.45
N GLY A 73 -7.88 -10.62 -12.94
CA GLY A 73 -9.06 -10.12 -12.27
C GLY A 73 -8.83 -8.85 -11.47
N VAL A 74 -9.87 -8.48 -10.71
CA VAL A 74 -9.84 -7.31 -9.83
C VAL A 74 -10.40 -7.65 -8.46
N VAL A 75 -9.80 -7.10 -7.42
CA VAL A 75 -10.34 -7.15 -6.05
C VAL A 75 -10.70 -5.75 -5.63
N ALA A 76 -11.91 -5.56 -5.12
CA ALA A 76 -12.36 -4.27 -4.61
C ALA A 76 -13.08 -4.44 -3.27
N GLY A 77 -12.86 -3.49 -2.37
CA GLY A 77 -13.42 -3.57 -1.04
C GLY A 77 -13.03 -2.42 -0.14
N THR A 78 -13.09 -2.67 1.16
CA THR A 78 -12.73 -1.71 2.21
C THR A 78 -11.84 -2.35 3.25
N VAL A 79 -10.90 -1.57 3.77
CA VAL A 79 -10.05 -1.92 4.91
C VAL A 79 -10.16 -0.85 6.00
N SER A 80 -10.16 -1.30 7.25
CA SER A 80 -9.88 -0.48 8.43
C SER A 80 -8.40 -0.61 8.76
N SER A 81 -7.68 0.51 8.83
CA SER A 81 -6.23 0.54 9.01
C SER A 81 -5.85 1.49 10.14
N ASN A 82 -4.98 1.04 11.04
CA ASN A 82 -4.48 1.87 12.13
C ASN A 82 -3.07 1.42 12.54
N GLY A 83 -2.15 2.37 12.72
CA GLY A 83 -0.83 2.12 13.30
C GLY A 83 0.01 1.10 12.53
N GLY A 84 -0.08 1.07 11.19
CA GLY A 84 0.67 0.12 10.36
C GLY A 84 0.03 -1.27 10.22
N THR A 85 -1.18 -1.48 10.76
CA THR A 85 -1.91 -2.76 10.67
C THR A 85 -3.28 -2.57 10.03
N ILE A 86 -3.66 -3.48 9.14
CA ILE A 86 -5.03 -3.64 8.65
C ILE A 86 -5.80 -4.43 9.72
N GLN A 87 -6.68 -3.73 10.43
CA GLN A 87 -7.46 -4.27 11.56
C GLN A 87 -8.56 -5.22 11.07
N SER A 88 -9.20 -4.86 9.96
CA SER A 88 -10.21 -5.67 9.30
C SER A 88 -10.34 -5.23 7.85
N GLY A 89 -10.78 -6.12 6.98
CA GLY A 89 -11.08 -5.78 5.61
C GLY A 89 -11.91 -6.86 4.93
N SER A 90 -12.71 -6.42 3.97
CA SER A 90 -13.59 -7.29 3.20
C SER A 90 -13.83 -6.71 1.81
N GLY A 91 -14.23 -7.57 0.88
CA GLY A 91 -14.53 -7.17 -0.47
C GLY A 91 -14.93 -8.34 -1.34
N PHE A 92 -14.84 -8.12 -2.64
CA PHE A 92 -15.08 -9.13 -3.66
C PHE A 92 -13.90 -9.22 -4.62
N ASP A 93 -13.51 -10.45 -4.93
CA ASP A 93 -12.67 -10.80 -6.07
C ASP A 93 -13.57 -11.10 -7.28
N TYR A 94 -13.39 -10.31 -8.35
CA TYR A 94 -14.01 -10.52 -9.64
C TYR A 94 -12.99 -11.23 -10.53
N ASN A 95 -12.99 -12.55 -10.47
CA ASN A 95 -12.05 -13.37 -11.20
C ASN A 95 -12.47 -13.49 -12.66
N LEU A 96 -11.54 -13.18 -13.57
CA LEU A 96 -11.73 -13.26 -15.02
C LEU A 96 -11.19 -14.57 -15.62
N GLU A 97 -10.67 -15.47 -14.77
CA GLU A 97 -10.13 -16.78 -15.14
C GLU A 97 -11.16 -17.92 -14.99
N GLY A 98 -12.41 -17.59 -14.63
CA GLY A 98 -13.54 -18.52 -14.59
C GLY A 98 -14.06 -18.89 -13.19
N ALA A 99 -13.46 -18.38 -12.11
CA ALA A 99 -13.93 -18.62 -10.74
C ALA A 99 -15.14 -17.76 -10.34
N GLY A 100 -15.55 -16.80 -11.18
CA GLY A 100 -16.67 -15.90 -10.91
C GLY A 100 -16.36 -14.86 -9.84
N VAL A 101 -17.38 -14.48 -9.06
CA VAL A 101 -17.25 -13.48 -7.99
C VAL A 101 -17.16 -14.18 -6.64
N GLN A 102 -16.12 -13.87 -5.88
CA GLN A 102 -15.85 -14.49 -4.58
C GLN A 102 -15.73 -13.44 -3.48
N SER A 103 -16.36 -13.70 -2.33
CA SER A 103 -16.17 -12.88 -1.13
C SER A 103 -14.79 -13.10 -0.54
N VAL A 104 -14.12 -12.02 -0.15
CA VAL A 104 -12.78 -12.07 0.45
C VAL A 104 -12.71 -11.31 1.77
N SER A 105 -11.83 -11.79 2.66
CA SER A 105 -11.36 -11.07 3.84
C SER A 105 -9.93 -10.59 3.63
N ILE A 106 -9.60 -9.42 4.17
CA ILE A 106 -8.28 -8.80 4.04
C ILE A 106 -7.71 -8.49 5.42
N SER A 107 -6.48 -8.91 5.64
CA SER A 107 -5.67 -8.57 6.82
C SER A 107 -4.23 -8.32 6.41
N GLY A 108 -3.42 -7.74 7.29
CA GLY A 108 -2.01 -7.50 6.97
C GLY A 108 -1.40 -6.30 7.68
N THR A 109 -0.21 -5.91 7.22
CA THR A 109 0.55 -4.76 7.70
C THR A 109 0.97 -3.85 6.56
N TYR A 110 1.26 -2.59 6.88
CA TYR A 110 1.68 -1.60 5.90
C TYR A 110 2.64 -0.57 6.51
N ALA A 111 3.48 -0.02 5.65
CA ALA A 111 4.08 1.29 5.85
C ALA A 111 3.52 2.19 4.74
N ALA A 112 2.74 3.21 5.12
CA ALA A 112 1.95 4.00 4.18
C ALA A 112 2.82 4.53 3.03
N LYS A 113 2.37 4.30 1.79
CA LYS A 113 3.07 4.68 0.54
C LYS A 113 4.45 4.02 0.33
N GLN A 114 4.84 3.07 1.17
CA GLN A 114 6.14 2.39 1.10
C GLN A 114 5.99 0.89 0.87
N SER A 115 5.20 0.21 1.71
CA SER A 115 5.01 -1.24 1.63
C SER A 115 3.62 -1.65 2.09
N LEU A 116 3.13 -2.74 1.50
CA LEU A 116 1.88 -3.40 1.87
C LEU A 116 2.14 -4.91 1.86
N ASN A 117 1.91 -5.55 3.00
CA ASN A 117 1.93 -7.00 3.14
C ASN A 117 0.54 -7.45 3.59
N ALA A 118 -0.27 -7.88 2.62
CA ALA A 118 -1.66 -8.22 2.84
C ALA A 118 -1.93 -9.69 2.49
N THR A 119 -2.80 -10.31 3.28
CA THR A 119 -3.34 -11.64 3.05
C THR A 119 -4.78 -11.51 2.58
N VAL A 120 -5.13 -12.27 1.54
CA VAL A 120 -6.50 -12.40 1.03
C VAL A 120 -7.02 -13.78 1.42
N GLY A 121 -8.02 -13.82 2.30
CA GLY A 121 -8.74 -15.05 2.64
C GLY A 121 -9.99 -15.18 1.79
N TYR A 122 -10.27 -16.38 1.29
CA TYR A 122 -11.50 -16.68 0.55
C TYR A 122 -12.47 -17.41 1.47
N SER A 123 -13.76 -17.05 1.43
CA SER A 123 -14.77 -17.74 2.26
C SER A 123 -15.03 -19.18 1.85
N ASN A 124 -14.58 -19.57 0.65
CA ASN A 124 -14.89 -20.85 0.02
C ASN A 124 -13.74 -21.88 0.09
N GLY A 125 -12.65 -21.60 0.82
CA GLY A 125 -11.49 -22.49 0.96
C GLY A 125 -10.24 -21.79 1.48
#